data_AF-A0A8H8NBK9-F1
#
_entry.id   AF-A0A8H8NBK9-F1
#
_cell.length_a   1.000
_cell.length_b   1.000
_cell.length_c   1.000
_cell.angle_alpha   90.00
_cell.angle_beta   90.00
_cell.angle_gamma   90.00
#
_symmetry.space_group_name_H-M   'P 1'
#
loop_
_entity.id
_entity.type
_entity.pdbx_description
1 polymer ?
#
loop_
_entity_poly.entity_id
_entity_poly.type
_entity_poly.pdbx_seq_one_letter_code
_entity_poly.pdbx_strand_id
1 'polypeptide(L)'
;MALEMNDQTVAENDLSLFMLSLAKENQYYQVFLPQAVGLGIGVGLLFLPSLGVISHHFSKRRSFATGIVTTGTSCGGVIFPIMLNKLFQRFGFANGVRASAFVVLELGLLIIANLLMRTRLPPKSKGAQVPPPDFKAIMTDSAYLLTILGAFLILLGLFFPIFYLQLFAVVHGLDETLAFYSLAIMNAASVLGRTIPNFFADRFGAFNLVISCSAISGALIFTMFGVKSSGTLIVFSILYGFFSGAYISLIYPLIISLANGLNEVGTRLGTVFTIIAFAALTGTPIAGALLTGHLSWWRPITFSG
;
A
#
# COMPACT_ATOMS: atom_id res chain seq x y z
N MET A 1 15.25 19.41 -10.89
CA MET A 1 14.76 18.11 -11.36
C MET A 1 14.03 17.32 -10.27
N ALA A 2 14.66 16.82 -9.19
CA ALA A 2 13.92 16.10 -8.14
C ALA A 2 12.90 17.00 -7.38
N LEU A 3 13.29 18.24 -7.06
CA LEU A 3 12.39 19.24 -6.44
C LEU A 3 11.29 19.69 -7.41
N GLU A 4 11.63 20.00 -8.67
CA GLU A 4 10.65 20.39 -9.70
C GLU A 4 9.65 19.27 -10.03
N MET A 5 10.10 18.00 -10.08
CA MET A 5 9.20 16.86 -10.27
C MET A 5 8.27 16.65 -9.06
N ASN A 6 8.77 16.91 -7.85
CA ASN A 6 7.96 16.83 -6.63
C ASN A 6 6.91 17.95 -6.58
N ASP A 7 7.27 19.17 -6.96
CA ASP A 7 6.31 20.29 -7.02
C ASP A 7 5.21 20.04 -8.06
N GLN A 8 5.54 19.43 -9.20
CA GLN A 8 4.56 19.01 -10.20
C GLN A 8 3.62 17.91 -9.69
N THR A 9 4.15 16.90 -9.00
CA THR A 9 3.33 15.79 -8.46
C THR A 9 2.44 16.21 -7.31
N VAL A 10 2.89 17.14 -6.47
CA VAL A 10 2.05 17.75 -5.42
C VAL A 10 0.86 18.47 -6.07
N ALA A 11 1.12 19.28 -7.10
CA ALA A 11 0.06 19.96 -7.83
C ALA A 11 -0.92 18.97 -8.50
N GLU A 12 -0.45 17.83 -9.01
CA GLU A 12 -1.29 16.80 -9.63
C GLU A 12 -2.20 16.08 -8.62
N ASN A 13 -1.69 15.72 -7.44
CA ASN A 13 -2.50 15.10 -6.37
C ASN A 13 -3.57 16.07 -5.84
N ASP A 14 -3.18 17.32 -5.56
CA ASP A 14 -4.09 18.35 -5.05
C ASP A 14 -5.19 18.69 -6.07
N LEU A 15 -4.83 18.79 -7.36
CA LEU A 15 -5.78 19.00 -8.45
C LEU A 15 -6.77 17.84 -8.56
N SER A 16 -6.30 16.61 -8.37
CA SER A 16 -7.15 15.41 -8.41
C SER A 16 -8.17 15.41 -7.27
N LEU A 17 -7.77 15.73 -6.05
CA LEU A 17 -8.70 15.84 -4.92
C LEU A 17 -9.66 17.03 -5.07
N PHE A 18 -9.20 18.15 -5.64
CA PHE A 18 -10.07 19.27 -5.94
C PHE A 18 -11.13 18.93 -7.00
N MET A 19 -10.75 18.20 -8.05
CA MET A 19 -11.68 17.69 -9.05
C MET A 19 -12.68 16.69 -8.45
N LEU A 20 -12.26 15.85 -7.49
CA LEU A 20 -13.18 14.97 -6.75
C LEU A 20 -14.21 15.77 -5.97
N SER A 21 -13.83 16.91 -5.36
CA SER A 21 -14.78 17.77 -4.64
C SER A 21 -15.89 18.35 -5.53
N LEU A 22 -15.72 18.36 -6.85
CA LEU A 22 -16.71 18.86 -7.80
C LEU A 22 -17.62 17.75 -8.35
N ALA A 23 -17.41 16.50 -7.92
CA ALA A 23 -18.19 15.36 -8.39
C ALA A 23 -19.68 15.51 -8.02
N LYS A 24 -20.54 15.38 -9.03
CA LYS A 24 -22.00 15.38 -8.88
C LYS A 24 -22.51 13.95 -8.71
N GLU A 25 -23.65 13.84 -8.04
CA GLU A 25 -24.36 12.57 -7.88
C GLU A 25 -24.65 11.93 -9.26
N ASN A 26 -24.51 10.60 -9.34
CA ASN A 26 -24.70 9.77 -10.55
C ASN A 26 -23.73 10.00 -11.73
N GLN A 27 -22.60 10.68 -11.53
CA GLN A 27 -21.56 10.83 -12.55
C GLN A 27 -20.26 10.11 -12.17
N TYR A 28 -20.25 8.78 -12.31
CA TYR A 28 -19.11 7.94 -11.92
C TYR A 28 -17.77 8.37 -12.55
N TYR A 29 -17.80 8.85 -13.80
CA TYR A 29 -16.62 9.36 -14.50
C TYR A 29 -15.93 10.52 -13.76
N GLN A 30 -16.70 11.37 -13.07
CA GLN A 30 -16.18 12.50 -12.29
C GLN A 30 -15.46 12.07 -11.02
N VAL A 31 -15.69 10.85 -10.52
CA VAL A 31 -14.93 10.26 -9.41
C VAL A 31 -13.77 9.44 -9.96
N PHE A 32 -14.03 8.65 -11.00
CA PHE A 32 -13.06 7.74 -11.58
C PHE A 32 -11.83 8.45 -12.14
N LEU A 33 -12.00 9.49 -12.96
CA LEU A 33 -10.87 10.22 -13.53
C LEU A 33 -9.91 10.78 -12.47
N PRO A 34 -10.37 11.63 -11.52
CA PRO A 34 -9.46 12.21 -10.55
C PRO A 34 -8.87 11.17 -9.58
N GLN A 35 -9.63 10.16 -9.16
CA GLN A 35 -9.16 9.19 -8.17
C GLN A 35 -8.31 8.06 -8.78
N ALA A 36 -8.73 7.49 -9.90
CA ALA A 36 -8.01 6.37 -10.50
C ALA A 36 -6.83 6.84 -11.36
N VAL A 37 -7.03 7.88 -12.18
CA VAL A 37 -6.00 8.36 -13.12
C VAL A 37 -5.15 9.44 -12.46
N GLY A 38 -5.76 10.52 -12.00
CA GLY A 38 -5.04 11.67 -11.46
C GLY A 38 -4.20 11.32 -10.22
N LEU A 39 -4.87 10.87 -9.16
CA LEU A 39 -4.21 10.45 -7.92
C LEU A 39 -3.32 9.22 -8.14
N GLY A 40 -3.70 8.28 -9.02
CA GLY A 40 -2.89 7.11 -9.34
C GLY A 40 -1.53 7.46 -9.95
N ILE A 41 -1.51 8.40 -10.91
CA ILE A 41 -0.28 8.91 -11.52
C ILE A 41 0.57 9.62 -10.47
N GLY A 42 -0.01 10.55 -9.70
CA GLY A 42 0.75 11.32 -8.73
C GLY A 42 1.32 10.46 -7.59
N VAL A 43 0.55 9.50 -7.05
CA VAL A 43 1.06 8.52 -6.08
C VAL A 43 2.16 7.64 -6.69
N GLY A 44 1.99 7.18 -7.93
CA GLY A 44 3.00 6.35 -8.60
C GLY A 44 4.34 7.07 -8.81
N LEU A 45 4.29 8.34 -9.21
CA LEU A 45 5.46 9.19 -9.40
C LEU A 45 6.16 9.55 -8.08
N LEU A 46 5.43 9.64 -6.97
CA LEU A 46 6.01 9.92 -5.65
C LEU A 46 6.55 8.66 -4.96
N PHE A 47 5.85 7.53 -5.10
CA PHE A 47 6.12 6.32 -4.31
C PHE A 47 7.46 5.66 -4.64
N LEU A 48 7.73 5.42 -5.93
CA LEU A 48 8.96 4.73 -6.35
C LEU A 48 10.24 5.52 -6.05
N PRO A 49 10.33 6.84 -6.34
CA PRO A 49 11.50 7.63 -5.98
C PRO A 49 11.71 7.74 -4.47
N SER A 50 10.63 7.93 -3.69
CA SER A 50 10.69 8.01 -2.23
C SER A 50 11.33 6.75 -1.63
N LEU A 51 10.92 5.58 -2.13
CA LEU A 51 11.53 4.32 -1.73
C LEU A 51 13.00 4.24 -2.20
N GLY A 52 13.30 4.61 -3.45
CA GLY A 52 14.66 4.65 -3.98
C GLY A 52 15.63 5.45 -3.12
N VAL A 53 15.21 6.59 -2.56
CA VAL A 53 16.05 7.43 -1.67
C VAL A 53 16.49 6.69 -0.40
N ILE A 54 15.63 5.83 0.17
CA ILE A 54 15.94 5.01 1.37
C ILE A 54 17.12 4.10 1.06
N SER A 55 17.06 3.46 -0.11
CA SER A 55 18.06 2.52 -0.59
C SER A 55 19.44 3.15 -0.80
N HIS A 56 19.49 4.46 -1.05
CA HIS A 56 20.74 5.20 -1.19
C HIS A 56 21.31 5.69 0.16
N HIS A 57 20.47 5.90 1.18
CA HIS A 57 20.90 6.35 2.50
C HIS A 57 21.29 5.21 3.44
N PHE A 58 20.57 4.08 3.37
CA PHE A 58 20.74 2.97 4.30
C PHE A 58 21.18 1.71 3.58
N SER A 59 22.44 1.30 3.79
CA SER A 59 23.00 0.04 3.27
C SER A 59 22.90 -1.11 4.26
N LYS A 60 23.20 -0.87 5.55
CA LYS A 60 23.29 -1.92 6.59
C LYS A 60 21.98 -2.25 7.30
N ARG A 61 21.04 -1.30 7.36
CA ARG A 61 19.71 -1.46 8.02
C ARG A 61 18.57 -1.07 7.08
N ARG A 62 18.67 -1.52 5.83
CA ARG A 62 17.81 -1.08 4.74
C ARG A 62 16.37 -1.53 4.96
N SER A 63 16.16 -2.78 5.34
CA SER A 63 14.83 -3.33 5.57
C SER A 63 14.14 -2.57 6.71
N PHE A 64 14.84 -2.37 7.83
CA PHE A 64 14.31 -1.60 8.95
C PHE A 64 13.93 -0.15 8.58
N ALA A 65 14.79 0.54 7.82
CA ALA A 65 14.51 1.90 7.36
C ALA A 65 13.28 1.94 6.43
N THR A 66 13.16 0.99 5.50
CA THR A 66 11.96 0.83 4.68
C THR A 66 10.72 0.56 5.53
N GLY A 67 10.83 -0.29 6.55
CA GLY A 67 9.75 -0.56 7.50
C GLY A 67 9.22 0.72 8.16
N ILE A 68 10.12 1.57 8.67
CA ILE A 68 9.76 2.86 9.29
C ILE A 68 9.09 3.79 8.28
N VAL A 69 9.61 3.93 7.06
CA VAL A 69 9.00 4.84 6.08
C VAL A 69 7.61 4.33 5.68
N THR A 70 7.45 3.02 5.49
CA THR A 70 6.17 2.41 5.10
C THR A 70 5.14 2.36 6.23
N THR A 71 5.53 2.59 7.49
CA THR A 71 4.53 2.78 8.57
C THR A 71 3.68 4.02 8.35
N GLY A 72 4.19 5.04 7.63
CA GLY A 72 3.44 6.26 7.28
C GLY A 72 2.11 5.95 6.59
N THR A 73 2.07 4.99 5.67
CA THR A 73 0.85 4.56 4.98
C THR A 73 -0.18 3.95 5.96
N SER A 74 0.28 3.21 6.98
CA SER A 74 -0.62 2.66 8.01
C SER A 74 -1.15 3.74 8.94
N CYS A 75 -0.29 4.66 9.39
CA CYS A 75 -0.74 5.79 10.21
C CYS A 75 -1.77 6.63 9.46
N GLY A 76 -1.55 6.88 8.17
CA GLY A 76 -2.54 7.50 7.29
C GLY A 76 -3.85 6.70 7.23
N GLY A 77 -3.77 5.38 7.04
CA GLY A 77 -4.94 4.49 7.03
C GLY A 77 -5.77 4.49 8.33
N VAL A 78 -5.19 4.90 9.46
CA VAL A 78 -5.93 5.12 10.71
C VAL A 78 -6.55 6.53 10.76
N ILE A 79 -5.75 7.55 10.46
CA ILE A 79 -6.12 8.96 10.67
C ILE A 79 -7.13 9.43 9.61
N PHE A 80 -6.89 9.14 8.33
CA PHE A 80 -7.68 9.66 7.21
C PHE A 80 -9.15 9.22 7.25
N PRO A 81 -9.49 7.92 7.41
CA PRO A 81 -10.90 7.50 7.42
C PRO A 81 -11.69 8.11 8.57
N ILE A 82 -11.10 8.19 9.77
CA ILE A 82 -11.75 8.75 10.96
C ILE A 82 -11.94 10.27 10.80
N MET A 83 -10.91 10.96 10.31
CA MET A 83 -10.97 12.40 10.08
C MET A 83 -12.03 12.72 9.01
N LEU A 84 -12.00 12.04 7.87
CA LEU A 84 -12.94 12.24 6.78
C LEU A 84 -14.37 11.94 7.20
N ASN A 85 -14.61 10.87 7.96
CA ASN A 85 -15.94 10.54 8.48
C ASN A 85 -16.53 11.70 9.31
N LYS A 86 -15.76 12.26 10.25
CA LYS A 86 -16.19 13.41 11.06
C LYS A 86 -16.38 14.68 10.23
N LEU A 87 -15.51 14.89 9.24
CA LEU A 87 -15.52 16.08 8.41
C LEU A 87 -16.70 16.08 7.43
N PHE A 88 -17.03 14.93 6.86
CA PHE A 88 -18.21 14.74 6.02
C PHE A 88 -19.51 14.93 6.79
N GLN A 89 -19.60 14.40 8.03
CA GLN A 89 -20.77 14.62 8.87
C GLN A 89 -20.99 16.09 9.24
N ARG A 90 -19.92 16.89 9.35
CA ARG A 90 -20.00 18.27 9.85
C ARG A 90 -20.05 19.35 8.75
N PHE A 91 -19.30 19.16 7.66
CA PHE A 91 -19.12 20.19 6.61
C PHE A 91 -19.60 19.74 5.23
N GLY A 92 -20.10 18.50 5.10
CA GLY A 92 -20.51 17.91 3.83
C GLY A 92 -19.34 17.36 3.01
N PHE A 93 -19.66 16.60 1.96
CA PHE A 93 -18.68 15.88 1.15
C PHE A 93 -17.66 16.82 0.47
N ALA A 94 -18.11 17.84 -0.27
CA ALA A 94 -17.23 18.72 -1.03
C ALA A 94 -16.24 19.49 -0.13
N ASN A 95 -16.71 20.09 0.95
CA ASN A 95 -15.84 20.83 1.87
C ASN A 95 -14.93 19.88 2.67
N GLY A 96 -15.39 18.67 2.95
CA GLY A 96 -14.55 17.67 3.59
C GLY A 96 -13.38 17.22 2.73
N VAL A 97 -13.63 16.93 1.44
CA VAL A 97 -12.57 16.57 0.48
C VAL A 97 -11.58 17.73 0.30
N ARG A 98 -12.07 18.98 0.22
CA ARG A 98 -11.20 20.16 0.12
C ARG A 98 -10.34 20.37 1.36
N ALA A 99 -10.93 20.24 2.55
CA ALA A 99 -10.18 20.43 3.79
C ALA A 99 -9.15 19.30 4.04
N SER A 100 -9.44 18.06 3.62
CA SER A 100 -8.43 16.98 3.65
C SER A 100 -7.29 17.20 2.66
N ALA A 101 -7.58 17.76 1.47
CA ALA A 101 -6.59 18.03 0.43
C ALA A 101 -5.71 19.25 0.76
N PHE A 102 -6.33 20.41 1.00
CA PHE A 102 -5.62 21.69 1.06
C PHE A 102 -5.04 22.04 2.43
N VAL A 103 -5.72 21.74 3.53
CA VAL A 103 -5.52 22.50 4.78
C VAL A 103 -4.76 21.72 5.86
N VAL A 104 -4.85 20.38 5.90
CA VAL A 104 -4.42 19.64 7.10
C VAL A 104 -3.30 18.62 6.85
N LEU A 105 -3.25 17.91 5.71
CA LEU A 105 -2.39 16.72 5.60
C LEU A 105 -1.45 16.69 4.39
N GLU A 106 -1.89 16.92 3.16
CA GLU A 106 -0.99 16.77 2.01
C GLU A 106 -0.02 17.94 1.86
N LEU A 107 -0.50 19.17 1.69
CA LEU A 107 0.37 20.33 1.47
C LEU A 107 1.38 20.53 2.61
N GLY A 108 0.95 20.40 3.87
CA GLY A 108 1.83 20.54 5.04
C GLY A 108 2.90 19.45 5.14
N LEU A 109 2.52 18.17 5.03
CA LEU A 109 3.47 17.07 5.15
C LEU A 109 4.37 16.93 3.92
N LEU A 110 3.87 17.22 2.71
CA LEU A 110 4.65 17.20 1.48
C LEU A 110 5.65 18.35 1.42
N ILE A 111 5.29 19.56 1.87
CA ILE A 111 6.25 20.67 1.99
C ILE A 111 7.36 20.30 2.99
N ILE A 112 7.00 19.75 4.16
CA ILE A 112 7.98 19.29 5.15
C ILE A 112 8.86 18.18 4.56
N ALA A 113 8.27 17.22 3.85
CA ALA A 113 9.02 16.15 3.18
C ALA A 113 9.96 16.68 2.11
N ASN A 114 9.56 17.68 1.34
CA ASN A 114 10.40 18.36 0.35
C ASN A 114 11.60 19.08 0.98
N LEU A 115 11.39 19.78 2.10
CA LEU A 115 12.45 20.48 2.82
C LEU A 115 13.46 19.51 3.45
N LEU A 116 13.00 18.32 3.87
CA LEU A 116 13.81 17.30 4.54
C LEU A 116 14.48 16.32 3.57
N MET A 117 13.85 15.99 2.43
CA MET A 117 14.42 15.05 1.46
C MET A 117 15.60 15.68 0.73
N ARG A 118 16.80 15.13 0.99
CA ARG A 118 18.02 15.49 0.27
C ARG A 118 18.60 14.24 -0.39
N THR A 119 18.91 14.32 -1.67
CA THR A 119 19.64 13.24 -2.36
C THR A 119 21.11 13.25 -1.91
N ARG A 120 21.59 12.16 -1.32
CA ARG A 120 22.97 12.04 -0.80
C ARG A 120 24.06 11.99 -1.88
N LEU A 121 23.70 11.70 -3.13
CA LEU A 121 24.68 11.63 -4.22
C LEU A 121 24.93 13.02 -4.82
N PRO A 122 26.19 13.41 -5.08
CA PRO A 122 26.46 14.56 -5.93
C PRO A 122 25.78 14.34 -7.30
N PRO A 123 25.27 15.40 -7.95
CA PRO A 123 24.72 15.29 -9.30
C PRO A 123 25.74 14.56 -10.17
N LYS A 124 25.28 13.55 -10.92
CA LYS A 124 26.13 12.76 -11.82
C LYS A 124 27.08 13.72 -12.54
N SER A 125 28.39 13.50 -12.38
CA SER A 125 29.36 14.12 -13.27
C SER A 125 28.84 13.92 -14.69
N LYS A 126 28.65 15.01 -15.43
CA LYS A 126 28.24 14.99 -16.84
C LYS A 126 29.28 14.17 -17.61
N GLY A 127 29.10 12.85 -17.71
CA GLY A 127 30.09 11.94 -18.31
C GLY A 127 30.17 10.52 -17.75
N ALA A 128 29.63 10.21 -16.56
CA ALA A 128 29.62 8.83 -16.06
C ALA A 128 28.55 8.01 -16.81
N GLN A 129 28.95 7.35 -17.90
CA GLN A 129 28.14 6.34 -18.62
C GLN A 129 28.00 5.10 -17.75
N VAL A 130 27.06 5.15 -16.80
CA VAL A 130 26.56 3.93 -16.17
C VAL A 130 25.77 3.18 -17.25
N PRO A 131 26.12 1.94 -17.61
CA PRO A 131 25.37 1.21 -18.61
C PRO A 131 23.90 1.11 -18.19
N PRO A 132 22.96 1.29 -19.14
CA PRO A 132 21.55 1.14 -18.83
C PRO A 132 21.30 -0.26 -18.27
N PRO A 133 20.38 -0.42 -17.31
CA PRO A 133 20.05 -1.73 -16.77
C PRO A 133 19.62 -2.65 -17.92
N ASP A 134 20.24 -3.82 -18.00
CA ASP A 134 19.92 -4.82 -19.01
C ASP A 134 18.56 -5.45 -18.69
N PHE A 135 17.51 -4.89 -19.30
CA PHE A 135 16.14 -5.34 -19.08
C PHE A 135 15.96 -6.82 -19.44
N LYS A 136 16.69 -7.33 -20.44
CA LYS A 136 16.61 -8.74 -20.83
C LYS A 136 17.23 -9.62 -19.75
N ALA A 137 18.37 -9.22 -19.16
CA ALA A 137 18.96 -9.93 -18.03
C ALA A 137 18.02 -9.95 -16.81
N ILE A 138 17.34 -8.84 -16.50
CA ILE A 138 16.37 -8.78 -15.40
C ILE A 138 15.17 -9.70 -15.66
N MET A 139 14.64 -9.72 -16.89
CA MET A 139 13.51 -10.57 -17.28
C MET A 139 13.88 -12.04 -17.50
N THR A 140 15.16 -12.41 -17.41
CA THR A 140 15.61 -13.82 -17.50
C THR A 140 16.05 -14.39 -16.15
N ASP A 141 16.10 -13.56 -15.11
CA ASP A 141 16.35 -13.96 -13.73
C ASP A 141 15.16 -14.76 -13.18
N SER A 142 15.35 -16.08 -13.06
CA SER A 142 14.30 -17.00 -12.64
C SER A 142 13.83 -16.77 -11.20
N ALA A 143 14.73 -16.39 -10.29
CA ALA A 143 14.38 -16.09 -8.91
C ALA A 143 13.48 -14.84 -8.83
N TYR A 144 13.78 -13.85 -9.67
CA TYR A 144 12.99 -12.64 -9.78
C TYR A 144 11.61 -12.87 -10.42
N LEU A 145 11.54 -13.64 -11.50
CA LEU A 145 10.25 -14.00 -12.12
C LEU A 145 9.36 -14.81 -11.18
N LEU A 146 9.92 -15.79 -10.45
CA LEU A 146 9.18 -16.55 -9.43
C LEU A 146 8.68 -15.65 -8.30
N THR A 147 9.49 -14.66 -7.90
CA THR A 147 9.09 -13.67 -6.90
C THR A 147 7.93 -12.80 -7.39
N ILE A 148 7.95 -12.36 -8.66
CA ILE A 148 6.83 -11.63 -9.26
C ILE A 148 5.56 -12.48 -9.26
N LEU A 149 5.66 -13.74 -9.70
CA LEU A 149 4.51 -14.65 -9.74
C LEU A 149 3.92 -14.87 -8.34
N GLY A 150 4.77 -15.15 -7.34
CA GLY A 150 4.33 -15.29 -5.96
C GLY A 150 3.68 -14.02 -5.42
N ALA A 151 4.29 -12.86 -5.67
CA ALA A 151 3.75 -11.58 -5.24
C ALA A 151 2.40 -11.24 -5.89
N PHE A 152 2.25 -11.60 -7.17
CA PHE A 152 0.99 -11.47 -7.92
C PHE A 152 -0.12 -12.31 -7.29
N LEU A 153 0.15 -13.59 -7.02
CA LEU A 153 -0.83 -14.50 -6.40
C LEU A 153 -1.21 -14.03 -4.98
N ILE A 154 -0.25 -13.57 -4.19
CA ILE A 154 -0.53 -13.05 -2.84
C ILE A 154 -1.41 -11.78 -2.92
N LEU A 155 -1.10 -10.84 -3.83
CA LEU A 155 -1.89 -9.59 -3.94
C LEU A 155 -3.31 -9.79 -4.47
N LEU A 156 -3.61 -10.89 -5.18
CA LEU A 156 -4.98 -11.22 -5.55
C LEU A 156 -5.89 -11.42 -4.32
N GLY A 157 -5.34 -11.94 -3.22
CA GLY A 157 -6.08 -12.23 -1.99
C GLY A 157 -5.85 -11.26 -0.84
N LEU A 158 -4.67 -10.63 -0.76
CA LEU A 158 -4.24 -9.84 0.41
C LEU A 158 -5.20 -8.68 0.76
N PHE A 159 -5.80 -8.04 -0.25
CA PHE A 159 -6.69 -6.91 -0.04
C PHE A 159 -8.11 -7.31 0.37
N PHE A 160 -8.50 -8.59 0.24
CA PHE A 160 -9.86 -9.03 0.50
C PHE A 160 -10.34 -8.68 1.93
N PRO A 161 -9.64 -9.06 3.03
CA PRO A 161 -10.07 -8.66 4.36
C PRO A 161 -9.99 -7.15 4.59
N ILE A 162 -9.10 -6.45 3.89
CA ILE A 162 -8.96 -4.99 4.04
C ILE A 162 -10.22 -4.27 3.56
N PHE A 163 -10.82 -4.72 2.46
CA PHE A 163 -12.03 -4.10 1.90
C PHE A 163 -13.32 -4.68 2.45
N TYR A 164 -13.37 -5.99 2.73
CA TYR A 164 -14.62 -6.69 3.01
C TYR A 164 -14.85 -7.03 4.48
N LEU A 165 -13.87 -6.90 5.38
CA LEU A 165 -14.06 -7.25 6.80
C LEU A 165 -15.14 -6.39 7.48
N GLN A 166 -15.17 -5.09 7.19
CA GLN A 166 -16.21 -4.21 7.74
C GLN A 166 -17.60 -4.65 7.27
N LEU A 167 -17.78 -4.90 5.97
CA LEU A 167 -19.04 -5.39 5.42
C LEU A 167 -19.43 -6.75 6.02
N PHE A 168 -18.46 -7.66 6.16
CA PHE A 168 -18.65 -8.95 6.80
C PHE A 168 -19.19 -8.80 8.22
N ALA A 169 -18.55 -7.95 9.03
CA ALA A 169 -18.95 -7.74 10.41
C ALA A 169 -20.38 -7.18 10.53
N VAL A 170 -20.71 -6.16 9.73
CA VAL A 170 -22.05 -5.55 9.72
C VAL A 170 -23.13 -6.56 9.31
N VAL A 171 -22.90 -7.33 8.24
CA VAL A 171 -23.88 -8.32 7.75
C VAL A 171 -24.11 -9.47 8.75
N HIS A 172 -23.12 -9.79 9.57
CA HIS A 172 -23.24 -10.82 10.62
C HIS A 172 -23.78 -10.26 11.96
N GLY A 173 -24.27 -9.02 11.98
CA GLY A 173 -24.92 -8.42 13.13
C GLY A 173 -23.95 -7.99 14.25
N LEU A 174 -22.67 -7.79 13.93
CA LEU A 174 -21.72 -7.19 14.87
C LEU A 174 -21.94 -5.67 14.93
N ASP A 175 -21.49 -5.08 16.04
CA ASP A 175 -21.58 -3.63 16.27
C ASP A 175 -20.95 -2.82 15.12
N GLU A 176 -21.73 -1.92 14.52
CA GLU A 176 -21.33 -1.13 13.35
C GLU A 176 -20.14 -0.20 13.66
N THR A 177 -20.10 0.33 14.89
CA THR A 177 -19.00 1.18 15.34
C THR A 177 -17.70 0.38 15.37
N LEU A 178 -17.72 -0.82 15.97
CA LEU A 178 -16.58 -1.71 16.00
C LEU A 178 -16.20 -2.21 14.60
N ALA A 179 -17.18 -2.50 13.73
CA ALA A 179 -16.93 -2.87 12.35
C ALA A 179 -16.18 -1.77 11.59
N PHE A 180 -16.55 -0.50 11.77
CA PHE A 180 -15.82 0.64 11.21
C PHE A 180 -14.40 0.75 11.80
N TYR A 181 -14.26 0.63 13.12
CA TYR A 181 -12.94 0.69 13.77
C TYR A 181 -12.05 -0.53 13.49
N SER A 182 -12.59 -1.65 13.01
CA SER A 182 -11.80 -2.84 12.65
C SER A 182 -10.72 -2.53 11.61
N LEU A 183 -11.02 -1.64 10.65
CA LEU A 183 -10.06 -1.17 9.65
C LEU A 183 -8.96 -0.29 10.28
N ALA A 184 -9.32 0.57 11.23
CA ALA A 184 -8.36 1.37 11.98
C ALA A 184 -7.46 0.50 12.86
N ILE A 185 -8.02 -0.50 13.55
CA ILE A 185 -7.27 -1.47 14.36
C ILE A 185 -6.28 -2.25 13.48
N MET A 186 -6.72 -2.69 12.31
CA MET A 186 -5.89 -3.41 11.35
C MET A 186 -4.72 -2.56 10.84
N ASN A 187 -4.97 -1.30 10.47
CA ASN A 187 -3.92 -0.36 10.08
C ASN A 187 -2.96 -0.06 11.24
N ALA A 188 -3.47 0.09 12.47
CA ALA A 188 -2.64 0.30 13.66
C ALA A 188 -1.72 -0.89 13.93
N ALA A 189 -2.23 -2.13 13.86
CA ALA A 189 -1.41 -3.32 13.98
C ALA A 189 -0.39 -3.46 12.83
N SER A 190 -0.75 -2.99 11.64
CA SER A 190 0.13 -2.95 10.46
C SER A 190 1.35 -2.04 10.67
N VAL A 191 1.29 -1.00 11.51
CA VAL A 191 2.47 -0.20 11.90
C VAL A 191 3.55 -1.09 12.55
N LEU A 192 3.15 -1.93 13.50
CA LEU A 192 4.06 -2.87 14.16
C LEU A 192 4.51 -3.96 13.19
N GLY A 193 3.57 -4.45 12.36
CA GLY A 193 3.83 -5.41 11.29
C GLY A 193 4.86 -4.94 10.26
N ARG A 194 4.92 -3.63 9.99
CA ARG A 194 5.92 -3.04 9.09
C ARG A 194 7.25 -2.77 9.76
N THR A 195 7.31 -2.71 11.08
CA THR A 195 8.54 -2.37 11.81
C THR A 195 9.28 -3.61 12.32
N ILE A 196 8.57 -4.50 13.02
CA ILE A 196 9.19 -5.63 13.74
C ILE A 196 9.79 -6.67 12.77
N PRO A 197 9.05 -7.22 11.79
CA PRO A 197 9.60 -8.13 10.79
C PRO A 197 10.71 -7.50 9.95
N ASN A 198 10.59 -6.23 9.57
CA ASN A 198 11.64 -5.54 8.82
C ASN A 198 12.94 -5.37 9.62
N PHE A 199 12.86 -5.18 10.93
CA PHE A 199 14.04 -5.20 11.80
C PHE A 199 14.76 -6.56 11.75
N PHE A 200 13.99 -7.65 11.71
CA PHE A 200 14.50 -9.02 11.64
C PHE A 200 14.92 -9.45 10.24
N ALA A 201 14.44 -8.79 9.18
CA ALA A 201 14.73 -9.13 7.78
C ALA A 201 16.21 -9.03 7.44
N ASP A 202 16.93 -8.08 8.06
CA ASP A 202 18.36 -7.91 7.86
C ASP A 202 19.18 -9.07 8.47
N ARG A 203 18.60 -9.88 9.37
CA ARG A 203 19.27 -11.05 10.01
C ARG A 203 18.77 -12.39 9.47
N PHE A 204 17.47 -12.56 9.30
CA PHE A 204 16.84 -13.82 8.90
C PHE A 204 16.62 -13.93 7.38
N GLY A 205 16.87 -12.84 6.64
CA GLY A 205 16.63 -12.74 5.20
C GLY A 205 15.19 -12.32 4.89
N ALA A 206 15.04 -11.42 3.92
CA ALA A 206 13.73 -10.90 3.49
C ALA A 206 12.83 -12.01 2.92
N PHE A 207 13.40 -12.96 2.16
CA PHE A 207 12.66 -14.09 1.58
C PHE A 207 11.94 -14.93 2.64
N ASN A 208 12.67 -15.36 3.68
CA ASN A 208 12.12 -16.24 4.72
C ASN A 208 10.96 -15.59 5.46
N LEU A 209 11.08 -14.29 5.76
CA LEU A 209 10.03 -13.53 6.42
C LEU A 209 8.83 -13.26 5.51
N VAL A 210 9.05 -12.96 4.23
CA VAL A 210 7.96 -12.77 3.26
C VAL A 210 7.12 -14.04 3.15
N ILE A 211 7.77 -15.20 2.97
CA ILE A 211 7.08 -16.50 2.86
C ILE A 211 6.32 -16.83 4.15
N SER A 212 6.95 -16.62 5.31
CA SER A 212 6.30 -16.91 6.59
C SER A 212 5.10 -15.98 6.84
N CYS A 213 5.25 -14.68 6.59
CA CYS A 213 4.18 -13.71 6.80
C CYS A 213 3.04 -13.90 5.80
N SER A 214 3.34 -14.24 4.54
CA SER A 214 2.29 -14.50 3.53
C SER A 214 1.52 -15.78 3.85
N ALA A 215 2.19 -16.86 4.26
CA ALA A 215 1.53 -18.10 4.68
C ALA A 215 0.62 -17.87 5.90
N ILE A 216 1.09 -17.11 6.90
CA ILE A 216 0.28 -16.77 8.09
C ILE A 216 -0.90 -15.88 7.69
N SER A 217 -0.70 -14.92 6.77
CA SER A 217 -1.79 -14.06 6.28
C SER A 217 -2.87 -14.87 5.56
N GLY A 218 -2.49 -15.80 4.68
CA GLY A 218 -3.42 -16.71 4.00
C GLY A 218 -4.18 -17.61 4.98
N ALA A 219 -3.46 -18.22 5.94
CA ALA A 219 -4.09 -19.01 7.00
C ALA A 219 -5.09 -18.19 7.84
N LEU A 220 -4.75 -16.94 8.15
CA LEU A 220 -5.64 -16.03 8.87
C LEU A 220 -6.91 -15.74 8.08
N ILE A 221 -6.87 -15.61 6.75
CA ILE A 221 -8.08 -15.39 5.93
C ILE A 221 -9.14 -16.48 6.18
N PHE A 222 -8.74 -17.75 6.33
CA PHE A 222 -9.66 -18.83 6.67
C PHE A 222 -10.28 -18.68 8.07
N THR A 223 -9.59 -18.04 9.01
CA THR A 223 -10.15 -17.78 10.35
C THR A 223 -11.32 -16.79 10.34
N MET A 224 -11.54 -16.08 9.22
CA MET A 224 -12.68 -15.19 9.02
C MET A 224 -14.03 -15.94 9.14
N PHE A 225 -14.07 -17.25 8.83
CA PHE A 225 -15.26 -18.10 9.09
C PHE A 225 -15.65 -18.17 10.57
N GLY A 226 -14.69 -17.98 11.48
CA GLY A 226 -14.87 -18.03 12.92
C GLY A 226 -15.20 -16.69 13.57
N VAL A 227 -15.19 -15.58 12.82
CA VAL A 227 -15.45 -14.24 13.37
C VAL A 227 -16.95 -14.08 13.63
N LYS A 228 -17.35 -14.28 14.88
CA LYS A 228 -18.76 -14.22 15.33
C LYS A 228 -18.99 -13.28 16.51
N SER A 229 -17.92 -12.74 17.08
CA SER A 229 -17.99 -11.83 18.23
C SER A 229 -17.05 -10.65 18.05
N SER A 230 -17.35 -9.56 18.76
CA SER A 230 -16.50 -8.36 18.84
C SER A 230 -15.05 -8.68 19.20
N GLY A 231 -14.83 -9.60 20.16
CA GLY A 231 -13.49 -10.03 20.53
C GLY A 231 -12.75 -10.73 19.41
N THR A 232 -13.41 -11.66 18.70
CA THR A 232 -12.79 -12.37 17.56
C THR A 232 -12.50 -11.43 16.40
N LEU A 233 -13.33 -10.41 16.16
CA LEU A 233 -13.09 -9.38 15.15
C LEU A 233 -11.83 -8.58 15.46
N ILE A 234 -11.66 -8.11 16.70
CA ILE A 234 -10.49 -7.35 17.13
C ILE A 234 -9.21 -8.19 16.99
N VAL A 235 -9.24 -9.44 17.47
CA VAL A 235 -8.08 -10.35 17.39
C VAL A 235 -7.70 -10.60 15.93
N PHE A 236 -8.69 -10.87 15.07
CA PHE A 236 -8.47 -11.03 13.63
C PHE A 236 -7.84 -9.77 13.01
N SER A 237 -8.41 -8.59 13.26
CA SER A 237 -7.89 -7.33 12.73
C SER A 237 -6.44 -7.07 13.15
N ILE A 238 -6.09 -7.36 14.40
CA ILE A 238 -4.71 -7.19 14.90
C ILE A 238 -3.75 -8.16 14.20
N LEU A 239 -4.06 -9.46 14.22
CA LEU A 239 -3.18 -10.47 13.65
C LEU A 239 -3.03 -10.28 12.14
N TYR A 240 -4.14 -10.14 11.43
CA TYR A 240 -4.13 -9.94 9.98
C TYR A 240 -3.43 -8.63 9.60
N GLY A 241 -3.71 -7.54 10.32
CA GLY A 241 -3.05 -6.25 10.10
C GLY A 241 -1.54 -6.31 10.26
N PHE A 242 -1.07 -7.03 11.29
CA PHE A 242 0.36 -7.25 11.52
C PHE A 242 1.04 -8.00 10.36
N PHE A 243 0.55 -9.20 10.01
CA PHE A 243 1.22 -10.04 9.01
C PHE A 243 1.05 -9.51 7.57
N SER A 244 -0.12 -8.98 7.22
CA SER A 244 -0.33 -8.34 5.92
C SER A 244 0.53 -7.07 5.78
N GLY A 245 0.65 -6.28 6.85
CA GLY A 245 1.55 -5.13 6.92
C GLY A 245 3.02 -5.51 6.70
N ALA A 246 3.45 -6.58 7.35
CA ALA A 246 4.78 -7.14 7.19
C ALA A 246 5.08 -7.49 5.74
N TYR A 247 4.18 -8.20 5.08
CA TYR A 247 4.33 -8.55 3.67
C TYR A 247 4.49 -7.31 2.77
N ILE A 248 3.58 -6.31 2.91
CA ILE A 248 3.59 -5.09 2.08
C ILE A 248 4.90 -4.31 2.19
N SER A 249 5.53 -4.30 3.37
CA SER A 249 6.79 -3.57 3.58
C SER A 249 8.02 -4.38 3.20
N LEU A 250 8.00 -5.70 3.42
CA LEU A 250 9.12 -6.61 3.13
C LEU A 250 9.30 -6.89 1.63
N ILE A 251 8.26 -6.72 0.80
CA ILE A 251 8.38 -6.90 -0.65
C ILE A 251 9.46 -6.00 -1.25
N TYR A 252 9.66 -4.81 -0.68
CA TYR A 252 10.66 -3.86 -1.13
C TYR A 252 12.10 -4.35 -0.92
N PRO A 253 12.58 -4.61 0.31
CA PRO A 253 13.92 -5.15 0.53
C PRO A 253 14.11 -6.52 -0.14
N LEU A 254 13.04 -7.30 -0.34
CA LEU A 254 13.08 -8.54 -1.09
C LEU A 254 13.50 -8.32 -2.56
N ILE A 255 12.78 -7.47 -3.30
CA ILE A 255 13.10 -7.17 -4.71
C ILE A 255 14.50 -6.59 -4.87
N ILE A 256 14.91 -5.80 -3.89
CA ILE A 256 16.25 -5.23 -3.82
C ILE A 256 17.33 -6.29 -3.61
N SER A 257 17.08 -7.30 -2.78
CA SER A 257 18.05 -8.36 -2.52
C SER A 257 18.33 -9.21 -3.76
N LEU A 258 17.42 -9.19 -4.74
CA LEU A 258 17.56 -9.82 -6.05
C LEU A 258 18.30 -8.93 -7.06
N ALA A 259 18.60 -7.69 -6.73
CA ALA A 259 19.32 -6.79 -7.62
C ALA A 259 20.83 -7.03 -7.55
N ASN A 260 21.46 -7.20 -8.72
CA ASN A 260 22.91 -7.33 -8.88
C ASN A 260 23.66 -6.01 -8.65
N GLY A 261 22.95 -4.88 -8.72
CA GLY A 261 23.51 -3.56 -8.49
C GLY A 261 22.45 -2.49 -8.27
N LEU A 262 22.87 -1.36 -7.70
CA LEU A 262 21.97 -0.24 -7.40
C LEU A 262 21.32 0.38 -8.65
N ASN A 263 21.93 0.19 -9.82
CA ASN A 263 21.46 0.77 -11.09
C ASN A 263 20.20 0.09 -11.64
N GLU A 264 19.98 -1.18 -11.31
CA GLU A 264 18.80 -1.94 -11.76
C GLU A 264 17.66 -1.97 -10.73
N VAL A 265 17.89 -1.49 -9.50
CA VAL A 265 16.88 -1.46 -8.42
C VAL A 265 15.61 -0.73 -8.86
N GLY A 266 15.74 0.44 -9.49
CA GLY A 266 14.60 1.22 -9.97
C GLY A 266 13.79 0.48 -11.03
N THR A 267 14.47 -0.16 -12.00
CA THR A 267 13.83 -0.95 -13.05
C THR A 267 13.13 -2.18 -12.48
N ARG A 268 13.78 -2.93 -11.58
CA ARG A 268 13.16 -4.09 -10.92
C ARG A 268 11.92 -3.69 -10.13
N LEU A 269 12.02 -2.66 -9.29
CA LEU A 269 10.87 -2.19 -8.52
C LEU A 269 9.73 -1.74 -9.44
N GLY A 270 10.04 -0.91 -10.45
CA GLY A 270 9.05 -0.46 -11.43
C GLY A 270 8.34 -1.63 -12.10
N THR A 271 9.08 -2.61 -12.63
CA THR A 271 8.50 -3.76 -13.32
C THR A 271 7.65 -4.64 -12.40
N VAL A 272 8.13 -4.95 -11.18
CA VAL A 272 7.32 -5.73 -10.21
C VAL A 272 6.04 -4.98 -9.86
N PHE A 273 6.12 -3.70 -9.50
CA PHE A 273 4.94 -2.93 -9.12
C PHE A 273 3.95 -2.77 -10.27
N THR A 274 4.41 -2.65 -11.52
CA THR A 274 3.53 -2.65 -12.70
C THR A 274 2.78 -3.97 -12.87
N ILE A 275 3.47 -5.11 -12.73
CA ILE A 275 2.84 -6.43 -12.93
C ILE A 275 1.84 -6.72 -11.80
N ILE A 276 2.23 -6.51 -10.55
CA ILE A 276 1.38 -6.82 -9.40
C ILE A 276 0.21 -5.82 -9.25
N ALA A 277 0.27 -4.64 -9.87
CA ALA A 277 -0.84 -3.69 -9.90
C ALA A 277 -2.09 -4.30 -10.55
N PHE A 278 -1.94 -5.17 -11.56
CA PHE A 278 -3.06 -5.89 -12.15
C PHE A 278 -3.72 -6.86 -11.15
N ALA A 279 -2.94 -7.55 -10.32
CA ALA A 279 -3.48 -8.40 -9.26
C ALA A 279 -4.23 -7.56 -8.22
N ALA A 280 -3.66 -6.45 -7.76
CA ALA A 280 -4.32 -5.55 -6.81
C ALA A 280 -5.62 -4.94 -7.38
N LEU A 281 -5.64 -4.60 -8.67
CA LEU A 281 -6.81 -4.04 -9.36
C LEU A 281 -7.94 -5.06 -9.52
N THR A 282 -7.60 -6.32 -9.84
CA THR A 282 -8.59 -7.36 -10.18
C THR A 282 -9.01 -8.21 -8.98
N GLY A 283 -8.16 -8.38 -7.97
CA GLY A 283 -8.41 -9.25 -6.81
C GLY A 283 -9.68 -8.88 -6.04
N THR A 284 -9.83 -7.61 -5.67
CA THR A 284 -10.99 -7.12 -4.91
C THR A 284 -12.31 -7.25 -5.70
N PRO A 285 -12.40 -6.84 -6.98
CA PRO A 285 -13.58 -7.11 -7.81
C PRO A 285 -13.91 -8.59 -8.00
N ILE A 286 -12.90 -9.45 -8.17
CA ILE A 286 -13.12 -10.92 -8.26
C ILE A 286 -13.76 -11.42 -6.96
N ALA A 287 -13.23 -11.02 -5.80
CA ALA A 287 -13.82 -11.38 -4.51
C ALA A 287 -15.26 -10.86 -4.36
N GLY A 288 -15.53 -9.64 -4.83
CA GLY A 288 -16.88 -9.07 -4.89
C GLY A 288 -17.84 -9.84 -5.79
N ALA A 289 -17.39 -10.29 -6.96
CA ALA A 289 -18.18 -11.12 -7.86
C ALA A 289 -18.47 -12.51 -7.23
N LEU A 290 -17.52 -13.06 -6.48
CA LEU A 290 -17.67 -14.33 -5.76
C LEU A 290 -18.67 -14.26 -4.61
N LEU A 291 -18.84 -13.09 -3.98
CA LEU A 291 -19.85 -12.88 -2.93
C LEU A 291 -21.28 -13.12 -3.44
N THR A 292 -21.57 -12.87 -4.72
CA THR A 292 -22.92 -12.97 -5.33
C THR A 292 -24.00 -12.16 -4.59
N GLY A 293 -25.24 -12.16 -5.11
CA GLY A 293 -26.36 -11.47 -4.46
C GLY A 293 -26.77 -12.04 -3.09
N HIS A 294 -26.40 -13.29 -2.79
CA HIS A 294 -26.71 -13.95 -1.52
C HIS A 294 -25.60 -13.84 -0.47
N LEU A 295 -24.55 -13.05 -0.73
CA LEU A 295 -23.40 -12.87 0.17
C LEU A 295 -22.78 -14.20 0.65
N SER A 296 -22.43 -15.07 -0.31
CA SER A 296 -21.76 -16.35 -0.08
C SER A 296 -20.28 -16.15 0.25
N TRP A 297 -19.97 -15.92 1.53
CA TRP A 297 -18.63 -15.60 2.02
C TRP A 297 -17.57 -16.68 1.84
N TRP A 298 -17.97 -17.95 1.71
CA TRP A 298 -17.00 -19.03 1.59
C TRP A 298 -16.16 -18.95 0.31
N ARG A 299 -16.75 -18.48 -0.80
CA ARG A 299 -16.08 -18.39 -2.11
C ARG A 299 -14.90 -17.42 -2.12
N PRO A 300 -15.08 -16.13 -1.75
CA PRO A 300 -13.96 -15.21 -1.70
C PRO A 300 -12.93 -15.59 -0.63
N ILE A 301 -13.36 -16.14 0.52
CA ILE A 301 -12.43 -16.61 1.56
C ILE A 301 -11.51 -17.71 0.99
N THR A 302 -12.06 -18.71 0.29
CA THR A 302 -11.25 -19.78 -0.33
C THR A 302 -10.42 -19.33 -1.51
N PHE A 303 -10.80 -18.25 -2.19
CA PHE A 303 -10.03 -17.68 -3.29
C PHE A 303 -8.85 -16.85 -2.78
N SER A 304 -9.04 -16.14 -1.66
CA SER A 304 -8.07 -15.20 -1.13
C SER A 304 -7.09 -15.79 -0.11
N GLY A 305 -7.49 -16.84 0.61
CA GLY A 305 -6.65 -17.55 1.59
C GLY A 305 -5.84 -18.67 0.98
#